data_AF-A0A7D5HEE8-F1
#
_entry.id   AF-A0A7D5HEE8-F1
#
_cell.length_a   1.000
_cell.length_b   1.000
_cell.length_c   1.000
_cell.angle_alpha   90.00
_cell.angle_beta   90.00
_cell.angle_gamma   90.00
#
_symmetry.space_group_name_H-M   'P 1'
#
loop_
_entity.id
_entity.type
_entity.pdbx_description
1 polymer ?
#
loop_
_entity_poly.entity_id
_entity_poly.type
_entity_poly.pdbx_seq_one_letter_code
_entity_poly.pdbx_strand_id
1 'polypeptide(L)'
;MVTHYSSNGSEIACGRNTPKVVSCASPEQVTCKSCLRSLAKADAPAVANKAPSLADIRKQKAQASQPKAAPARFDAKAQWRARLAELPGRSRLPRGTQGTQRFV
;
A
#
# COMPACT_ATOMS: atom_id res chain seq x y z
N MET A 1 18.09 -0.58 -24.92
CA MET A 1 18.04 0.83 -24.45
C MET A 1 16.65 1.07 -23.87
N VAL A 2 16.54 1.63 -22.66
CA VAL A 2 15.24 1.91 -22.01
C VAL A 2 14.93 3.39 -22.13
N THR A 3 13.81 3.72 -22.79
CA THR A 3 13.33 5.08 -22.97
C THR A 3 12.20 5.34 -21.99
N HIS A 4 12.33 6.41 -21.23
CA HIS A 4 11.38 6.79 -20.19
C HIS A 4 10.46 7.91 -20.68
N TYR A 5 9.22 7.92 -20.17
CA TYR A 5 8.30 9.01 -20.43
C TYR A 5 8.62 10.21 -19.53
N SER A 6 8.76 11.38 -20.14
CA SER A 6 8.88 12.67 -19.45
C SER A 6 8.12 13.74 -20.22
N SER A 7 7.27 14.51 -19.54
CA SER A 7 6.59 15.66 -20.13
C SER A 7 7.49 16.90 -20.23
N ASN A 8 8.48 17.01 -19.33
CA ASN A 8 9.29 18.21 -19.13
C ASN A 8 10.80 17.99 -19.35
N GLY A 9 11.21 16.79 -19.77
CA GLY A 9 12.61 16.40 -20.02
C GLY A 9 13.48 16.21 -18.78
N SER A 10 13.03 16.62 -17.59
CA SER A 10 13.76 16.53 -16.32
C SER A 10 13.17 15.53 -15.33
N GLU A 11 11.86 15.30 -15.40
CA GLU A 11 11.14 14.42 -14.49
C GLU A 11 10.57 13.22 -15.25
N ILE A 12 10.94 12.03 -14.81
CA ILE A 12 10.48 10.78 -15.39
C ILE A 12 9.24 10.32 -14.63
N ALA A 13 8.16 10.01 -15.35
CA ALA A 13 6.88 9.62 -14.75
C ALA A 13 6.95 8.39 -13.82
N CYS A 14 7.98 7.54 -13.96
CA CYS A 14 8.20 6.41 -13.05
C CYS A 14 9.12 6.71 -11.86
N GLY A 15 9.51 7.98 -11.63
CA GLY A 15 10.36 8.41 -10.51
C GLY A 15 11.84 7.98 -10.59
N ARG A 16 12.27 7.29 -11.66
CA ARG A 16 13.66 6.86 -11.85
C ARG A 16 14.48 7.97 -12.51
N ASN A 17 14.79 9.02 -11.78
CA ASN A 17 15.61 10.13 -12.26
C ASN A 17 17.11 9.80 -12.06
N THR A 18 17.78 9.32 -13.09
CA THR A 18 19.25 9.24 -13.11
C THR A 18 19.78 10.13 -14.24
N PRO A 19 20.98 10.74 -14.09
CA PRO A 19 21.46 11.78 -15.00
C PRO A 19 21.77 11.31 -16.42
N LYS A 20 21.67 10.00 -16.71
CA LYS A 20 21.95 9.40 -18.03
C LYS A 20 20.76 8.60 -18.58
N VAL A 21 19.54 8.96 -18.22
CA VAL A 21 18.34 8.33 -18.79
C VAL A 21 17.95 9.00 -20.10
N VAL A 22 17.62 8.19 -21.10
CA VAL A 22 16.98 8.67 -22.33
C VAL A 22 15.49 8.85 -22.04
N SER A 23 14.99 10.08 -22.20
CA SER A 23 13.59 10.42 -21.98
C SER A 23 12.95 11.02 -23.22
N CYS A 24 11.68 10.69 -23.47
CA CYS A 24 10.88 11.26 -24.54
C CYS A 24 9.48 11.66 -24.03
N ALA A 25 8.86 12.63 -24.71
CA ALA A 25 7.47 12.99 -24.50
C ALA A 25 6.50 12.18 -25.39
N SER A 26 7.03 11.43 -26.38
CA SER A 26 6.23 10.62 -27.28
C SER A 26 5.93 9.25 -26.66
N PRO A 27 4.65 8.87 -26.44
CA PRO A 27 4.27 7.60 -25.80
C PRO A 27 4.70 6.36 -26.62
N GLU A 28 4.74 6.47 -27.95
CA GLU A 28 5.14 5.40 -28.88
C GLU A 28 6.62 5.00 -28.75
N GLN A 29 7.44 5.92 -28.25
CA GLN A 29 8.88 5.72 -28.12
C GLN A 29 9.28 5.22 -26.73
N VAL A 30 8.32 5.08 -25.80
CA VAL A 30 8.56 4.67 -24.42
C VAL A 30 8.69 3.16 -24.32
N THR A 31 9.83 2.67 -23.83
CA THR A 31 10.05 1.24 -23.59
C THR A 31 10.05 0.88 -22.09
N CYS A 32 10.06 1.88 -21.21
CA CYS A 32 9.95 1.66 -19.76
C CYS A 32 8.55 1.14 -19.39
N LYS A 33 8.46 -0.12 -18.96
CA LYS A 33 7.17 -0.75 -18.58
C LYS A 33 6.40 0.00 -17.51
N SER A 34 7.11 0.65 -16.58
CA SER A 34 6.48 1.45 -15.54
C SER A 34 5.84 2.72 -16.10
N CYS A 35 6.53 3.41 -17.01
CA CYS A 35 5.99 4.57 -17.71
C CYS A 35 4.80 4.18 -18.60
N LEU A 36 4.90 3.07 -19.34
CA LEU A 36 3.80 2.55 -20.16
C LEU A 36 2.54 2.23 -19.34
N ARG A 37 2.69 1.65 -18.14
CA ARG A 37 1.56 1.39 -17.25
C ARG A 37 0.91 2.69 -16.74
N SER A 38 1.71 3.72 -16.45
CA SER A 38 1.19 5.02 -16.02
C SER A 38 0.40 5.71 -17.13
N LEU A 39 0.87 5.62 -18.39
CA LEU A 39 0.17 6.17 -19.55
C LEU A 39 -1.18 5.46 -19.78
N ALA A 40 -1.20 4.13 -19.72
CA ALA A 40 -2.44 3.36 -19.86
C ALA A 40 -3.51 3.66 -18.79
N LYS A 41 -3.09 4.19 -17.62
CA LYS A 41 -4.02 4.62 -16.56
C LYS A 41 -4.67 5.97 -16.86
N ALA A 42 -4.00 6.85 -17.63
CA ALA A 42 -4.50 8.17 -17.99
C ALA A 42 -5.57 8.12 -19.10
N ASP A 43 -5.49 7.15 -20.01
CA ASP A 43 -6.50 6.92 -21.06
C ASP A 43 -7.78 6.24 -20.56
N ALA A 44 -7.77 5.70 -19.34
CA ALA A 44 -9.00 5.22 -18.73
C ALA A 44 -9.86 6.43 -18.33
N PRO A 45 -11.13 6.53 -18.78
CA PRO A 45 -12.00 7.59 -18.31
C PRO A 45 -12.01 7.53 -16.79
N ALA A 46 -11.84 8.68 -16.14
CA ALA A 46 -11.95 8.78 -14.70
C ALA A 46 -13.34 8.29 -14.31
N VAL A 47 -13.44 7.02 -13.93
CA VAL A 47 -14.66 6.46 -13.36
C VAL A 47 -14.83 7.26 -12.09
N ALA A 48 -15.77 8.21 -12.13
CA ALA A 48 -16.25 8.89 -10.94
C ALA A 48 -16.81 7.77 -10.05
N ASN A 49 -15.95 7.23 -9.19
CA ASN A 49 -16.33 6.31 -8.15
C ASN A 49 -17.31 7.10 -7.30
N LYS A 50 -18.60 6.91 -7.57
CA LYS A 50 -19.71 7.31 -6.71
C LYS A 50 -19.69 6.39 -5.49
N ALA A 51 -18.54 6.36 -4.82
CA ALA A 51 -18.43 5.78 -3.51
C ALA A 51 -19.26 6.68 -2.58
N PRO A 52 -20.15 6.11 -1.75
CA PRO A 52 -20.89 6.89 -0.78
C PRO A 52 -19.92 7.70 0.08
N SER A 53 -20.29 8.93 0.40
CA SER A 53 -19.49 9.79 1.27
C SER A 53 -19.28 9.09 2.62
N LEU A 54 -18.17 9.38 3.30
CA LEU A 54 -17.95 8.93 4.68
C LEU A 54 -19.13 9.30 5.60
N ALA A 55 -19.83 10.39 5.31
CA ALA A 55 -21.04 10.77 6.02
C ALA A 55 -22.20 9.77 5.83
N ASP A 56 -22.36 9.23 4.62
CA ASP A 56 -23.40 8.26 4.30
C ASP A 56 -23.09 6.90 4.94
N ILE A 57 -21.82 6.50 4.94
CA ILE A 57 -21.34 5.29 5.60
C ILE A 57 -21.58 5.37 7.12
N ARG A 58 -21.37 6.54 7.74
CA ARG A 58 -21.62 6.76 9.17
C ARG A 58 -23.12 6.67 9.52
N LYS A 59 -23.99 7.22 8.67
CA LYS A 59 -25.45 7.16 8.86
C LYS A 59 -25.99 5.72 8.75
N GLN A 60 -25.52 4.95 7.77
CA GLN A 60 -25.88 3.53 7.63
C GLN A 60 -25.45 2.72 8.87
N LYS A 61 -24.27 2.99 9.42
CA LYS A 61 -23.77 2.29 10.62
C LYS A 61 -24.58 2.62 11.89
N ALA A 62 -25.10 3.84 11.99
CA ALA A 62 -25.96 4.27 13.10
C ALA A 62 -27.38 3.68 13.03
N GLN A 63 -27.87 3.35 11.84
CA GLN A 63 -29.18 2.69 11.66
C GLN A 63 -29.11 1.17 11.90
N ALA A 64 -27.93 0.57 11.75
CA ALA A 64 -27.71 -0.87 11.92
C ALA A 64 -27.32 -1.30 13.36
N SER A 65 -27.27 -0.37 14.32
CA SER A 65 -26.91 -0.68 15.70
C SER A 65 -28.09 -1.28 16.48
N GLN A 66 -28.36 -2.56 16.25
CA GLN A 66 -28.84 -3.42 17.33
C GLN A 66 -27.63 -3.92 18.14
N PRO A 67 -27.74 -4.07 19.47
CA PRO A 67 -26.63 -4.53 20.30
C PRO A 67 -26.39 -6.02 20.07
N LYS A 68 -25.60 -6.35 19.05
CA LYS A 68 -24.95 -7.66 18.97
C LYS A 68 -23.80 -7.67 19.98
N ALA A 69 -23.84 -8.66 20.89
CA ALA A 69 -22.78 -8.93 21.84
C ALA A 69 -21.41 -8.81 21.16
N ALA A 70 -20.51 -8.02 21.75
CA ALA A 70 -19.19 -7.80 21.18
C ALA A 70 -18.48 -9.15 21.00
N PRO A 71 -18.00 -9.50 19.79
CA PRO A 71 -17.16 -10.68 19.64
C PRO A 71 -15.91 -10.48 20.51
N ALA A 72 -15.50 -11.56 21.20
CA ALA A 72 -14.29 -11.56 22.01
C ALA A 72 -13.15 -10.91 21.22
N ARG A 73 -12.53 -9.87 21.79
CA ARG A 73 -11.55 -9.05 21.08
C ARG A 73 -10.36 -9.93 20.73
N PHE A 74 -10.15 -10.15 19.44
CA PHE A 74 -8.96 -10.81 18.92
C PHE A 74 -7.74 -9.96 19.28
N ASP A 75 -6.89 -10.46 20.18
CA ASP A 75 -5.61 -9.83 20.48
C ASP A 75 -4.50 -10.49 19.66
N ALA A 76 -4.18 -9.84 18.54
CA ALA A 76 -3.11 -10.24 17.64
C ALA A 76 -1.76 -10.40 18.35
N LYS A 77 -1.50 -9.60 19.40
CA LYS A 77 -0.24 -9.65 20.15
C LYS A 77 -0.18 -10.88 21.04
N ALA A 78 -1.29 -11.25 21.68
CA ALA A 78 -1.37 -12.46 22.50
C ALA A 78 -1.16 -13.72 21.65
N GLN A 79 -1.85 -13.83 20.50
CA GLN A 79 -1.67 -14.95 19.59
C GLN A 79 -0.26 -15.04 19.02
N TRP A 80 0.33 -13.90 18.65
CA TRP A 80 1.71 -13.87 18.16
C TRP A 80 2.70 -14.40 19.20
N ARG A 81 2.53 -14.06 20.48
CA ARG A 81 3.37 -14.58 21.56
C ARG A 81 3.20 -16.08 21.77
N ALA A 82 1.97 -16.60 21.73
CA ALA A 82 1.70 -18.03 21.85
C ALA A 82 2.42 -18.82 20.74
N ARG A 83 2.33 -18.34 19.49
CA ARG A 83 3.04 -18.93 18.35
C ARG A 83 4.57 -18.91 18.51
N LEU A 84 5.14 -17.86 19.08
CA LEU A 84 6.59 -17.79 19.32
C LEU A 84 7.06 -18.79 20.40
N ALA A 85 6.20 -19.13 21.37
CA ALA A 85 6.51 -20.10 22.43
C ALA A 85 6.50 -21.55 21.94
N GLU A 86 5.74 -21.86 20.88
CA GLU A 86 5.70 -23.20 20.26
C GLU A 86 6.91 -23.49 19.36
N LEU A 87 7.63 -22.46 18.91
CA LEU A 87 8.80 -22.62 18.05
C LEU A 87 10.02 -23.09 18.86
N PRO A 88 10.79 -24.07 18.36
CA PRO A 88 12.00 -24.53 19.05
C PRO A 88 13.09 -23.45 19.04
N GLY A 89 13.74 -23.26 20.18
CA GLY A 89 14.83 -22.30 20.36
C GLY A 89 14.40 -21.00 21.05
N ARG A 90 15.23 -19.96 20.95
CA ARG A 90 14.99 -18.66 21.58
C ARG A 90 14.35 -17.70 20.57
N SER A 91 13.03 -17.56 20.62
CA SER A 91 12.27 -16.73 19.69
C SER A 91 12.30 -15.27 20.15
N ARG A 92 12.94 -14.37 19.38
CA ARG A 92 13.01 -12.95 19.75
C ARG A 92 11.67 -12.26 19.54
N LEU A 93 11.25 -11.46 20.52
CA LEU A 93 10.12 -10.54 20.37
C LEU A 93 10.43 -9.48 19.29
N PRO A 94 9.40 -8.95 18.60
CA PRO A 94 9.57 -7.85 17.65
C PRO A 94 10.29 -6.65 18.28
N ARG A 95 11.21 -6.04 17.52
CA ARG A 95 11.96 -4.86 17.98
C ARG A 95 11.00 -3.72 18.35
N GLY A 96 11.27 -3.03 19.46
CA GLY A 96 10.49 -1.87 19.91
C GLY A 96 9.58 -2.11 21.12
N THR A 97 9.44 -3.34 21.61
CA THR A 97 8.85 -3.58 22.95
C THR A 97 9.91 -3.27 24.00
N GLN A 98 9.73 -2.17 24.74
CA GLN A 98 10.70 -1.56 25.67
C GLN A 98 11.62 -2.56 26.42
N GLY A 99 12.93 -2.31 26.38
CA GLY A 99 13.97 -3.03 27.14
C GLY A 99 14.86 -3.97 26.33
N THR A 100 15.87 -4.54 27.02
CA THR A 100 16.76 -5.60 26.53
C THR A 100 15.92 -6.69 25.87
N GLN A 101 16.20 -7.04 24.61
CA GLN A 101 15.35 -7.94 23.84
C GLN A 101 15.20 -9.28 24.55
N ARG A 102 14.04 -9.48 25.17
CA ARG A 102 13.69 -10.74 25.83
C ARG A 102 13.33 -11.75 24.75
N PHE A 103 13.90 -12.93 24.89
CA PHE A 103 13.44 -14.09 24.15
C PHE A 103 12.16 -14.62 24.80
N VAL A 104 11.25 -15.13 23.98
CA VAL A 104 10.19 -16.07 24.39
C VAL A 104 10.80 -17.47 24.33
#